data_AF-A0A7V9RPD4-F1
#
_entry.id   AF-A0A7V9RPD4-F1
#
_cell.length_a   1.000
_cell.length_b   1.000
_cell.length_c   1.000
_cell.angle_alpha   90.00
_cell.angle_beta   90.00
_cell.angle_gamma   90.00
#
_symmetry.space_group_name_H-M   'P 1'
#
loop_
_entity.id
_entity.type
_entity.pdbx_description
1 polymer ?
#
loop_
_entity_poly.entity_id
_entity_poly.type
_entity_poly.pdbx_seq_one_letter_code
_entity_poly.pdbx_strand_id
1 'polypeptide(L)'
;MTAGDPEAHTLASGLAELTSGFSVEVTPREAPKVPHFGEVLAPGTRVYITFLANTPFEDTLSLAARAVREGMRPVPHLAVRAIPDRAALTGMVAALAGIGVTEVLVVAGSVSKPAGEYEETMQVLRSG
;
A
#
# COMPACT_ATOMS: atom_id res chain seq x y z
N MET A 1 -10.84 -25.87 -38.27
CA MET A 1 -10.18 -25.09 -37.21
C MET A 1 -9.39 -23.98 -37.87
N THR A 2 -9.98 -22.81 -38.03
CA THR A 2 -9.25 -21.63 -38.52
C THR A 2 -8.31 -21.17 -37.41
N ALA A 3 -7.03 -20.99 -37.73
CA ALA A 3 -6.09 -20.34 -36.83
C ALA A 3 -6.68 -18.99 -36.37
N GLY A 4 -6.69 -18.74 -35.06
CA GLY A 4 -7.22 -17.49 -34.50
C GLY A 4 -6.47 -16.26 -35.03
N ASP A 5 -7.12 -15.10 -34.98
CA ASP A 5 -6.56 -13.82 -35.41
C ASP A 5 -5.21 -13.53 -34.70
N PRO A 6 -4.08 -13.46 -35.44
CA PRO A 6 -2.76 -13.21 -34.87
C PRO A 6 -2.64 -11.87 -34.12
N GLU A 7 -3.38 -10.84 -34.53
CA GLU A 7 -3.38 -9.54 -33.86
C GLU A 7 -4.10 -9.62 -32.51
N ALA A 8 -5.25 -10.31 -32.46
CA ALA A 8 -5.96 -10.58 -31.22
C ALA A 8 -5.12 -11.41 -30.24
N HIS A 9 -4.34 -12.38 -30.74
CA HIS A 9 -3.43 -13.17 -29.91
C HIS A 9 -2.27 -12.32 -29.36
N THR A 10 -1.74 -11.41 -30.16
CA THR A 10 -0.67 -10.48 -29.77
C THR A 10 -1.16 -9.51 -28.68
N LEU A 11 -2.35 -8.93 -28.85
CA LEU A 11 -2.96 -8.04 -27.86
C LEU A 11 -3.22 -8.76 -26.53
N ALA A 12 -3.84 -9.94 -26.57
CA ALA A 12 -4.15 -10.72 -25.38
C ALA A 12 -2.88 -11.11 -24.60
N SER A 13 -1.84 -11.55 -25.32
CA SER A 13 -0.56 -11.93 -24.71
C SER A 13 0.17 -10.73 -24.11
N GLY A 14 0.19 -9.60 -24.82
CA GLY A 14 0.78 -8.36 -24.32
C GLY A 14 0.07 -7.82 -23.07
N LEU A 15 -1.26 -7.89 -23.02
CA LEU A 15 -2.02 -7.52 -21.82
C LEU A 15 -1.73 -8.46 -20.65
N ALA A 16 -1.67 -9.76 -20.89
CA ALA A 16 -1.33 -10.74 -19.85
C ALA A 16 0.08 -10.50 -19.27
N GLU A 17 1.04 -10.16 -20.12
CA GLU A 17 2.40 -9.82 -19.70
C GLU A 17 2.45 -8.54 -18.87
N LEU A 18 1.80 -7.46 -19.34
CA LEU A 18 1.79 -6.16 -18.64
C LEU A 18 1.06 -6.19 -17.30
N THR A 19 0.08 -7.10 -17.14
CA THR A 19 -0.68 -7.27 -15.90
C THR A 19 -0.11 -8.35 -14.99
N SER A 20 0.92 -9.08 -15.44
CA SER A 20 1.57 -10.09 -14.63
C SER A 20 2.21 -9.46 -13.40
N GLY A 21 1.89 -10.01 -12.22
CA GLY A 21 2.45 -9.52 -10.95
C GLY A 21 1.98 -8.12 -10.53
N PHE A 22 0.81 -7.69 -11.02
CA PHE A 22 0.23 -6.39 -10.67
C PHE A 22 0.09 -6.19 -9.15
N SER A 23 0.02 -4.93 -8.76
CA SER A 23 -0.39 -4.50 -7.43
C SER A 23 -1.68 -3.67 -7.51
N VAL A 24 -2.38 -3.54 -6.40
CA VAL A 24 -3.54 -2.65 -6.28
C VAL A 24 -3.33 -1.64 -5.18
N GLU A 25 -4.02 -0.51 -5.27
CA GLU A 25 -4.09 0.48 -4.20
C GLU A 25 -5.54 0.58 -3.68
N VAL A 26 -5.68 0.68 -2.36
CA VAL A 26 -6.97 0.83 -1.68
C VAL A 26 -6.84 1.86 -0.56
N THR A 27 -7.92 2.57 -0.30
CA THR A 27 -8.00 3.48 0.85
C THR A 27 -8.78 2.81 1.99
N PRO A 28 -8.50 3.15 3.26
CA PRO A 28 -9.30 2.66 4.38
C PRO A 28 -10.81 2.90 4.25
N ARG A 29 -11.19 3.99 3.57
CA ARG A 29 -12.60 4.32 3.27
C ARG A 29 -13.25 3.34 2.30
N GLU A 30 -12.51 2.89 1.29
CA GLU A 30 -13.05 2.07 0.20
C GLU A 30 -12.94 0.57 0.50
N ALA A 31 -11.99 0.15 1.34
CA ALA A 31 -11.77 -1.25 1.69
C ALA A 31 -13.01 -2.03 2.20
N PRO A 32 -13.96 -1.43 2.95
CA PRO A 32 -15.19 -2.13 3.36
C PRO A 32 -16.09 -2.57 2.19
N LYS A 33 -15.94 -1.98 1.00
CA LYS A 33 -16.70 -2.37 -0.21
C LYS A 33 -16.23 -3.71 -0.80
N VAL A 34 -15.05 -4.16 -0.41
CA VAL A 34 -14.50 -5.47 -0.78
C VAL A 34 -14.61 -6.36 0.46
N PRO A 35 -15.56 -7.32 0.54
CA PRO A 35 -15.76 -8.13 1.74
C PRO A 35 -14.51 -8.95 2.13
N HIS A 36 -13.80 -9.49 1.14
CA HIS A 36 -12.58 -10.26 1.34
C HIS A 36 -11.64 -10.12 0.12
N PHE A 37 -10.38 -9.74 0.33
CA PHE A 37 -9.42 -9.52 -0.76
C PHE A 37 -9.13 -10.80 -1.56
N GLY A 38 -9.05 -11.96 -0.89
CA GLY A 38 -8.83 -13.25 -1.53
C GLY A 38 -9.95 -13.72 -2.48
N GLU A 39 -11.11 -13.04 -2.51
CA GLU A 39 -12.16 -13.32 -3.49
C GLU A 39 -11.90 -12.66 -4.85
N VAL A 40 -11.08 -11.60 -4.86
CA VAL A 40 -10.83 -10.77 -6.05
C VAL A 40 -9.34 -10.65 -6.41
N LEU A 41 -8.44 -11.05 -5.51
CA LEU A 41 -6.99 -11.02 -5.69
C LEU A 41 -6.37 -12.39 -5.44
N ALA A 42 -5.31 -12.68 -6.19
CA ALA A 42 -4.49 -13.85 -5.92
C ALA A 42 -3.73 -13.69 -4.58
N PRO A 43 -3.47 -14.79 -3.85
CA PRO A 43 -2.62 -14.75 -2.65
C PRO A 43 -1.25 -14.12 -2.94
N GLY A 44 -0.74 -13.36 -1.98
CA GLY A 44 0.55 -12.67 -2.11
C GLY A 44 0.51 -11.38 -2.93
N THR A 45 -0.65 -10.98 -3.48
CA THR A 45 -0.79 -9.70 -4.20
C THR A 45 -0.38 -8.54 -3.31
N ARG A 46 0.41 -7.60 -3.86
CA ARG A 46 0.77 -6.37 -3.17
C ARG A 46 -0.43 -5.44 -3.10
N VAL A 47 -0.82 -5.04 -1.90
CA VAL A 47 -1.94 -4.13 -1.64
C VAL A 47 -1.39 -2.86 -0.99
N TYR A 48 -1.28 -1.80 -1.77
CA TYR A 48 -0.90 -0.48 -1.30
C TYR A 48 -2.06 0.12 -0.50
N ILE A 49 -1.76 0.61 0.70
CA ILE A 49 -2.77 1.14 1.62
C ILE A 49 -2.46 2.61 1.87
N THR A 50 -3.35 3.48 1.39
CA THR A 50 -3.13 4.91 1.54
C THR A 50 -3.22 5.33 3.00
N PHE A 51 -2.34 6.26 3.37
CA PHE A 51 -2.44 7.05 4.59
C PHE A 51 -2.83 8.47 4.20
N LEU A 52 -4.09 8.80 4.44
CA LEU A 52 -4.64 10.11 4.07
C LEU A 52 -4.31 11.12 5.17
N ALA A 53 -3.98 12.34 4.77
CA ALA A 53 -3.82 13.43 5.72
C ALA A 53 -5.11 13.62 6.52
N ASN A 54 -4.98 13.79 7.84
CA ASN A 54 -6.08 13.98 8.79
C ASN A 54 -6.98 12.74 9.04
N THR A 55 -6.56 11.53 8.64
CA THR A 55 -7.17 10.29 9.13
C THR A 55 -6.29 9.65 10.21
N PRO A 56 -6.87 8.96 11.20
CA PRO A 56 -6.09 8.19 12.17
C PRO A 56 -5.20 7.15 11.47
N PHE A 57 -3.97 6.95 11.95
CA PHE A 57 -3.08 5.92 11.42
C PHE A 57 -3.61 4.51 11.70
N GLU A 58 -4.43 4.38 12.74
CA GLU A 58 -5.12 3.16 13.17
C GLU A 58 -5.99 2.58 12.05
N ASP A 59 -6.55 3.39 11.16
CA ASP A 59 -7.33 2.94 10.01
C ASP A 59 -6.43 2.19 9.01
N THR A 60 -5.27 2.77 8.70
CA THR A 60 -4.23 2.16 7.84
C THR A 60 -3.69 0.88 8.49
N LEU A 61 -3.38 0.91 9.79
CA LEU A 61 -2.89 -0.25 10.54
C LEU A 61 -3.91 -1.40 10.56
N SER A 62 -5.18 -1.10 10.83
CA SER A 62 -6.25 -2.10 10.86
C SER A 62 -6.47 -2.75 9.50
N LEU A 63 -6.41 -1.97 8.42
CA LEU A 63 -6.50 -2.49 7.07
C LEU A 63 -5.27 -3.32 6.68
N ALA A 64 -4.06 -2.91 7.09
CA ALA A 64 -2.86 -3.70 6.88
C ALA A 64 -2.95 -5.06 7.59
N ALA A 65 -3.39 -5.08 8.85
CA ALA A 65 -3.58 -6.32 9.62
C ALA A 65 -4.62 -7.23 8.96
N ARG A 66 -5.71 -6.65 8.44
CA ARG A 66 -6.71 -7.37 7.64
C ARG A 66 -6.06 -7.99 6.39
N ALA A 67 -5.32 -7.20 5.61
CA ALA A 67 -4.68 -7.67 4.39
C ALA A 67 -3.70 -8.83 4.64
N VAL A 68 -2.91 -8.77 5.73
CA VAL A 68 -2.06 -9.91 6.14
C VAL A 68 -2.89 -11.15 6.43
N ARG A 69 -3.95 -11.04 7.23
CA ARG A 69 -4.83 -12.18 7.57
C ARG A 69 -5.52 -12.78 6.35
N GLU A 70 -5.84 -11.96 5.35
CA GLU A 70 -6.47 -12.38 4.10
C GLU A 70 -5.46 -12.87 3.04
N GLY A 71 -4.19 -13.03 3.41
CA GLY A 71 -3.14 -13.64 2.57
C GLY A 71 -2.52 -12.68 1.55
N MET A 72 -2.68 -11.37 1.72
CA MET A 72 -2.09 -10.34 0.87
C MET A 72 -0.75 -9.84 1.43
N ARG A 73 0.01 -9.10 0.61
CA ARG A 73 1.24 -8.40 1.03
C ARG A 73 0.95 -6.90 1.13
N PRO A 74 0.52 -6.38 2.29
CA PRO A 74 0.23 -4.95 2.41
C PRO A 74 1.50 -4.11 2.27
N VAL A 75 1.35 -2.94 1.64
CA VAL A 75 2.37 -1.89 1.52
C VAL A 75 1.77 -0.56 2.01
N PRO A 76 1.71 -0.33 3.33
CA PRO A 76 1.14 0.88 3.90
C PRO A 76 1.98 2.12 3.57
N HIS A 77 1.31 3.24 3.32
CA HIS A 77 1.98 4.51 3.09
C HIS A 77 2.40 5.16 4.41
N LEU A 78 3.60 5.71 4.46
CA LEU A 78 4.07 6.61 5.50
C LEU A 78 4.23 8.00 4.89
N ALA A 79 3.20 8.83 5.09
CA ALA A 79 3.19 10.24 4.69
C ALA A 79 3.97 11.07 5.71
N VAL A 80 5.27 11.25 5.47
CA VAL A 80 6.22 11.70 6.51
C VAL A 80 5.90 13.08 7.07
N ARG A 81 5.35 13.98 6.26
CA ARG A 81 4.96 15.33 6.71
C ARG A 81 3.78 15.33 7.69
N ALA A 82 3.05 14.22 7.81
CA ALA A 82 2.00 14.05 8.82
C ALA A 82 2.53 13.43 10.13
N ILE A 83 3.80 13.03 10.17
CA ILE A 83 4.43 12.41 11.34
C ILE A 83 5.09 13.52 12.18
N PRO A 84 4.74 13.68 13.47
CA PRO A 84 5.22 14.80 14.27
C PRO A 84 6.70 14.66 14.66
N ASP A 85 7.14 13.46 15.03
CA ASP A 85 8.47 13.24 15.58
C ASP A 85 8.97 11.79 15.36
N ARG A 86 10.23 11.55 15.73
CA ARG A 86 10.86 10.23 15.69
C ARG A 86 10.17 9.17 16.56
N ALA A 87 9.56 9.53 17.68
CA ALA A 87 8.88 8.58 18.54
C ALA A 87 7.61 8.04 17.86
N ALA A 88 6.83 8.91 17.22
CA ALA A 88 5.68 8.56 16.43
C ALA A 88 6.08 7.66 15.23
N LEU A 89 7.12 8.04 14.48
CA LEU A 89 7.64 7.21 13.39
C LEU A 89 8.02 5.80 13.87
N THR A 90 8.77 5.72 14.97
CA THR A 90 9.21 4.44 15.55
C THR A 90 8.02 3.58 15.97
N GLY A 91 7.01 4.19 16.62
CA GLY A 91 5.78 3.50 17.01
C GLY A 91 4.99 2.97 15.82
N MET A 92 4.83 3.77 14.77
CA MET A 92 4.16 3.36 13.53
C MET A 92 4.87 2.18 12.86
N VAL A 93 6.19 2.25 12.70
CA VAL A 93 6.99 1.17 12.09
C VAL A 93 6.93 -0.11 12.93
N ALA A 94 7.06 0.01 14.25
CA ALA A 94 6.96 -1.14 15.15
C ALA A 94 5.58 -1.80 15.12
N ALA A 95 4.51 -1.01 15.06
CA ALA A 95 3.14 -1.54 14.96
C ALA A 95 2.92 -2.31 13.65
N LEU A 96 3.38 -1.75 12.52
CA LEU A 96 3.32 -2.43 11.22
C LEU A 96 4.13 -3.72 11.20
N ALA A 97 5.38 -3.68 11.68
CA ALA A 97 6.23 -4.85 11.77
C ALA A 97 5.61 -5.95 12.67
N GLY A 98 5.00 -5.55 13.80
CA GLY A 98 4.36 -6.46 14.75
C GLY A 98 3.17 -7.24 14.18
N ILE A 99 2.55 -6.75 13.11
CA ILE A 99 1.46 -7.46 12.40
C ILE A 99 1.94 -8.19 11.15
N GLY A 100 3.26 -8.24 10.89
CA GLY A 100 3.85 -8.97 9.77
C GLY A 100 3.97 -8.17 8.46
N VAL A 101 3.82 -6.85 8.49
CA VAL A 101 4.12 -5.99 7.33
C VAL A 101 5.63 -5.94 7.13
N THR A 102 6.08 -6.20 5.90
CA THR A 102 7.50 -6.21 5.53
C THR A 102 7.90 -5.11 4.55
N GLU A 103 6.93 -4.38 4.00
CA GLU A 103 7.14 -3.32 3.01
C GLU A 103 6.27 -2.11 3.37
N VAL A 104 6.82 -0.90 3.21
CA VAL A 104 6.10 0.37 3.34
C VAL A 104 6.44 1.28 2.17
N LEU A 105 5.51 2.13 1.78
CA LEU A 105 5.77 3.21 0.82
C LEU A 105 6.01 4.51 1.60
N VAL A 106 7.24 5.03 1.57
CA VAL A 106 7.58 6.31 2.21
C VAL A 106 7.38 7.46 1.22
N VAL A 107 6.51 8.40 1.55
CA VAL A 107 6.14 9.53 0.69
C VAL A 107 6.07 10.83 1.47
N ALA A 108 6.30 11.96 0.81
CA ALA A 108 6.27 13.27 1.48
C ALA A 108 4.92 13.53 2.16
N GLY A 109 3.82 13.23 1.48
CA GLY A 109 2.46 13.56 1.92
C GLY A 109 2.00 14.94 1.45
N SER A 110 0.68 15.13 1.44
CA SER A 110 0.02 16.28 0.80
C SER A 110 -0.22 17.48 1.72
N VAL A 111 0.07 17.37 3.03
CA VAL A 111 -0.12 18.48 3.98
C VAL A 111 0.80 19.65 3.64
N SER A 112 0.31 20.89 3.65
CA SER A 112 1.10 22.07 3.29
C SER A 112 2.12 22.46 4.35
N LYS A 113 1.78 22.28 5.63
CA LYS A 113 2.68 22.48 6.77
C LYS A 113 2.98 21.12 7.40
N PRO A 114 4.27 20.74 7.54
CA PRO A 114 4.64 19.54 8.30
C PRO A 114 4.07 19.58 9.72
N ALA A 115 3.66 18.42 10.22
CA ALA A 115 3.21 18.25 11.60
C ALA A 115 4.36 18.43 12.60
N GLY A 116 5.60 18.19 12.16
CA GLY A 116 6.80 18.39 12.97
C GLY A 116 8.08 18.21 12.16
N GLU A 117 8.92 17.25 12.55
CA GLU A 117 10.35 17.19 12.17
C GLU A 117 10.63 16.85 10.69
N TYR A 118 9.67 16.26 9.98
CA TYR A 118 9.89 15.75 8.61
C TYR A 118 9.22 16.62 7.54
N GLU A 119 10.03 17.25 6.71
CA GLU A 119 9.61 18.04 5.54
C GLU A 119 9.59 17.20 4.25
N GLU A 120 10.48 16.21 4.14
CA GLU A 120 10.65 15.38 2.95
C GLU A 120 10.94 13.91 3.26
N THR A 121 10.65 13.03 2.30
CA THR A 121 10.89 11.59 2.41
C THR A 121 12.33 11.24 2.79
N MET A 122 13.32 11.97 2.27
CA MET A 122 14.71 11.62 2.50
C MET A 122 15.16 11.81 3.96
N GLN A 123 14.51 12.65 4.75
CA GLN A 123 14.82 12.78 6.17
C GLN A 123 14.48 11.50 6.94
N VAL A 124 13.37 10.84 6.59
CA VAL A 124 13.00 9.54 7.16
C VAL A 124 13.95 8.45 6.66
N LEU A 125 14.26 8.40 5.36
CA LEU A 125 15.17 7.38 4.81
C LEU A 125 16.61 7.49 5.36
N ARG A 126 17.05 8.67 5.79
CA ARG A 126 18.37 8.87 6.43
C ARG A 126 18.36 8.60 7.94
N SER A 127 17.21 8.31 8.54
CA SER A 127 17.08 8.19 10.00
C SER A 127 17.44 6.81 10.57
N GLY A 128 17.71 5.82 9.71
CA GLY A 128 18.06 4.43 10.07
C GLY A 128 18.11 3.51 8.87
#